data_AF-A0A961WTQ5-F1
#
_entry.id   AF-A0A961WTQ5-F1
#
_cell.length_a   1.000
_cell.length_b   1.000
_cell.length_c   1.000
_cell.angle_alpha   90.00
_cell.angle_beta   90.00
_cell.angle_gamma   90.00
#
_symmetry.space_group_name_H-M   'P 1'
#
loop_
_entity.id
_entity.type
_entity.pdbx_description
1 polymer ?
#
loop_
_entity_poly.entity_id
_entity_poly.type
_entity_poly.pdbx_seq_one_letter_code
_entity_poly.pdbx_strand_id
1 'polypeptide(L)'
;MDDITAESETVAAGQLRSIIERIERLEEEKKTIADDIKDVYAEAKGNGFDTKALRTIVRLRKQDANERQEQEAMLELYKAALGME
;
A
#
# COMPACT_ATOMS: atom_id res chain seq x y z
N MET A 1 -48.38 -3.00 -8.49
CA MET A 1 -47.04 -3.25 -9.07
C MET A 1 -45.99 -2.36 -8.39
N ASP A 2 -46.39 -1.26 -7.73
CA ASP A 2 -45.47 -0.27 -7.13
C ASP A 2 -44.82 -0.68 -5.79
N ASP A 3 -45.36 -1.68 -5.09
CA ASP A 3 -44.89 -2.09 -3.76
C ASP A 3 -43.54 -2.84 -3.82
N ILE A 4 -43.35 -3.68 -4.84
CA ILE A 4 -42.12 -4.46 -5.06
C ILE A 4 -40.93 -3.54 -5.44
N THR A 5 -41.19 -2.45 -6.14
CA THR A 5 -40.17 -1.48 -6.57
C THR A 5 -39.67 -0.65 -5.39
N ALA A 6 -40.55 -0.20 -4.51
CA ALA A 6 -40.18 0.55 -3.30
C ALA A 6 -39.39 -0.33 -2.30
N GLU A 7 -39.79 -1.59 -2.10
CA GLU A 7 -39.02 -2.53 -1.28
C GLU A 7 -37.62 -2.80 -1.86
N SER A 8 -37.51 -2.97 -3.19
CA SER A 8 -36.21 -3.15 -3.87
C SER A 8 -35.28 -1.93 -3.71
N GLU A 9 -35.80 -0.71 -3.80
CA GLU A 9 -35.03 0.54 -3.59
C GLU A 9 -34.51 0.65 -2.15
N THR A 10 -35.30 0.26 -1.15
CA THR A 10 -34.88 0.29 0.26
C THR A 10 -33.83 -0.79 0.58
N VAL A 11 -33.94 -1.98 -0.01
CA VAL A 11 -32.93 -3.04 0.11
C VAL A 11 -31.61 -2.61 -0.56
N ALA A 12 -31.66 -2.03 -1.76
CA ALA A 12 -30.48 -1.52 -2.45
C ALA A 12 -29.79 -0.37 -1.67
N ALA A 13 -30.58 0.55 -1.11
CA ALA A 13 -30.06 1.63 -0.26
C ALA A 13 -29.41 1.10 1.04
N GLY A 14 -29.98 0.05 1.64
CA GLY A 14 -29.41 -0.61 2.81
C GLY A 14 -28.06 -1.30 2.52
N GLN A 15 -27.97 -2.01 1.40
CA GLN A 15 -26.72 -2.63 0.95
C GLN A 15 -25.64 -1.59 0.66
N LEU A 16 -26.00 -0.50 -0.04
CA LEU A 16 -25.09 0.61 -0.32
C LEU A 16 -24.56 1.24 0.97
N ARG A 17 -25.43 1.52 1.95
CA ARG A 17 -25.03 2.05 3.25
C ARG A 17 -24.06 1.11 3.97
N SER A 18 -24.34 -0.19 4.00
CA SER A 18 -23.44 -1.17 4.64
C SER A 18 -22.06 -1.24 3.97
N ILE A 19 -22.00 -1.12 2.64
CA ILE A 19 -20.72 -1.07 1.90
C ILE A 19 -19.94 0.20 2.28
N ILE A 20 -20.60 1.36 2.29
CA ILE A 20 -19.98 2.65 2.64
C ILE A 20 -19.43 2.60 4.07
N GLU A 21 -20.23 2.20 5.05
CA GLU A 21 -19.82 2.13 6.46
C GLU A 21 -18.61 1.19 6.66
N ARG A 22 -18.56 0.08 5.92
CA ARG A 22 -17.40 -0.84 5.94
C ARG A 22 -16.16 -0.19 5.34
N ILE A 23 -16.29 0.55 4.24
CA ILE A 23 -15.17 1.25 3.60
C ILE A 23 -14.65 2.37 4.51
N GLU A 24 -15.53 3.16 5.12
CA GLU A 24 -15.14 4.25 6.02
C GLU A 24 -14.35 3.73 7.21
N ARG A 25 -14.80 2.62 7.82
CA ARG A 25 -14.05 1.95 8.88
C ARG A 25 -12.66 1.49 8.42
N LEU A 26 -12.58 0.85 7.25
CA LEU A 26 -11.30 0.40 6.69
C LEU A 26 -10.36 1.56 6.37
N GLU A 27 -10.88 2.71 5.92
CA GLU A 27 -10.06 3.91 5.68
C GLU A 27 -9.56 4.53 7.00
N GLU A 28 -10.34 4.48 8.08
CA GLU A 28 -9.89 4.91 9.41
C GLU A 28 -8.79 3.98 9.98
N GLU A 29 -8.97 2.66 9.85
CA GLU A 29 -7.94 1.67 10.23
C GLU A 29 -6.66 1.87 9.41
N LYS A 30 -6.78 2.04 8.10
CA LYS A 30 -5.66 2.32 7.20
C LYS A 30 -4.93 3.61 7.56
N LYS A 31 -5.67 4.66 7.96
CA LYS A 31 -5.08 5.92 8.43
C LYS A 31 -4.27 5.69 9.70
N THR A 32 -4.84 4.98 10.68
CA THR A 32 -4.16 4.65 11.93
C THR A 32 -2.85 3.91 11.67
N ILE A 33 -2.90 2.87 10.83
CA ILE A 33 -1.70 2.11 10.43
C ILE A 33 -0.68 2.99 9.69
N ALA A 34 -1.15 3.92 8.85
CA ALA A 34 -0.26 4.83 8.13
C ALA A 34 0.46 5.80 9.09
N ASP A 35 -0.23 6.28 10.11
CA ASP A 35 0.34 7.13 11.16
C ASP A 35 1.36 6.33 12.01
N ASP A 36 1.05 5.09 12.41
CA ASP A 36 1.99 4.21 13.10
C ASP A 36 3.28 3.96 12.28
N ILE A 37 3.14 3.68 10.98
CA ILE A 37 4.27 3.52 10.06
C ILE A 37 5.13 4.78 10.00
N LYS A 38 4.48 5.96 9.99
CA LYS A 38 5.18 7.25 9.97
C LYS A 38 6.00 7.45 11.25
N ASP A 39 5.44 7.10 12.41
CA ASP A 39 6.11 7.21 13.69
C ASP A 39 7.32 6.27 13.79
N VAL A 40 7.22 5.04 13.28
CA VAL A 40 8.37 4.12 13.17
C VAL A 40 9.49 4.71 12.30
N TYR A 41 9.15 5.33 11.16
CA TYR A 41 10.16 6.01 10.34
C TYR A 41 10.74 7.25 11.04
N ALA A 42 9.95 7.96 11.83
CA ALA A 42 10.43 9.11 12.61
C ALA A 42 11.40 8.65 13.72
N GLU A 43 11.09 7.57 14.41
CA GLU A 43 11.98 6.94 15.39
C GLU A 43 13.29 6.49 14.75
N ALA A 44 13.23 5.79 13.61
CA ALA A 44 14.41 5.37 12.87
C ALA A 44 15.29 6.58 12.48
N LYS A 45 14.68 7.71 12.09
CA LYS A 45 15.40 8.95 11.82
C LYS A 45 16.08 9.50 13.08
N GLY A 46 15.38 9.50 14.21
CA GLY A 46 15.93 9.93 15.51
C GLY A 46 17.11 9.06 15.96
N ASN A 47 17.08 7.78 15.63
CA ASN A 47 18.15 6.82 15.88
C ASN A 47 19.29 6.88 14.84
N GLY A 48 19.23 7.80 13.87
CA GLY A 48 20.31 8.06 12.90
C GLY A 48 20.23 7.25 11.60
N PHE A 49 19.14 6.52 11.33
CA PHE A 49 18.97 5.76 10.09
C PHE A 49 18.46 6.64 8.94
N ASP A 50 18.92 6.34 7.71
CA ASP A 50 18.37 6.96 6.49
C ASP A 50 17.00 6.35 6.14
N THR A 51 15.94 7.10 6.45
CA THR A 51 14.56 6.72 6.14
C THR A 51 14.27 6.53 4.65
N LYS A 52 15.01 7.17 3.72
CA LYS A 52 14.84 6.95 2.27
C LYS A 52 15.38 5.58 1.87
N ALA A 53 16.53 5.19 2.43
CA ALA A 53 17.09 3.86 2.23
C ALA A 53 16.14 2.79 2.79
N LEU A 54 15.63 2.98 4.01
CA LEU A 54 14.68 2.05 4.63
C LEU A 54 13.39 1.88 3.80
N ARG A 55 12.80 2.98 3.30
CA ARG A 55 11.62 2.91 2.40
C ARG A 55 11.91 2.14 1.11
N THR A 56 13.11 2.30 0.56
CA THR A 56 13.54 1.52 -0.61
C THR A 56 13.67 0.04 -0.28
N ILE A 57 14.30 -0.32 0.84
CA ILE A 57 14.40 -1.71 1.30
C ILE A 57 13.02 -2.33 1.51
N VAL A 58 12.09 -1.64 2.19
CA VAL A 58 10.72 -2.15 2.39
C VAL A 58 10.01 -2.37 1.06
N ARG A 59 10.20 -1.50 0.06
CA ARG A 59 9.64 -1.68 -1.29
C ARG A 59 10.23 -2.90 -1.99
N LEU A 60 11.56 -3.05 -1.98
CA LEU A 60 12.25 -4.20 -2.57
C LEU A 60 11.82 -5.52 -1.93
N ARG A 61 11.58 -5.52 -0.61
CA ARG A 61 11.12 -6.70 0.13
C ARG A 61 9.66 -7.10 -0.16
N LYS A 62 8.86 -6.20 -0.75
CA LYS A 62 7.48 -6.49 -1.18
C LYS A 62 7.43 -7.08 -2.59
N GLN A 63 8.48 -6.95 -3.38
CA GLN A 63 8.56 -7.51 -4.72
C GLN A 63 8.85 -9.01 -4.66
N ASP A 64 8.43 -9.74 -5.71
CA ASP A 64 8.78 -11.14 -5.86
C ASP A 64 10.30 -11.31 -5.93
N ALA A 65 10.81 -12.40 -5.36
CA ALA A 65 12.25 -12.63 -5.27
C ALA A 65 12.89 -12.86 -6.64
N ASN A 66 12.19 -13.54 -7.55
CA ASN A 66 12.70 -13.82 -8.89
C ASN A 66 12.67 -12.54 -9.74
N GLU A 67 11.56 -11.80 -9.70
CA GLU A 67 11.46 -10.50 -10.40
C GLU A 67 12.56 -9.52 -9.97
N ARG A 68 12.88 -9.49 -8.67
CA ARG A 68 13.96 -8.66 -8.14
C ARG A 68 15.34 -9.11 -8.64
N GLN A 69 15.61 -10.41 -8.65
CA GLN A 69 16.88 -10.94 -9.16
C GLN A 69 17.07 -10.66 -10.64
N GLU A 70 16.01 -10.81 -11.45
CA GLU A 70 16.04 -10.47 -12.87
C GLU A 70 16.32 -8.97 -13.09
N GLN A 71 15.65 -8.10 -12.33
CA GLN A 71 15.89 -6.65 -12.40
C GLN A 71 17.31 -6.27 -11.96
N GLU A 72 17.82 -6.88 -10.89
CA GLU A 72 19.18 -6.67 -10.40
C GLU A 72 20.22 -7.08 -11.43
N ALA A 73 20.06 -8.26 -12.05
CA ALA A 73 20.96 -8.75 -13.10
C ALA A 73 20.98 -7.84 -14.33
N MET A 74 19.82 -7.34 -14.76
CA MET A 74 19.73 -6.38 -15.87
C MET A 74 20.38 -5.04 -15.54
N LEU A 75 20.19 -4.55 -14.31
CA LEU A 75 20.82 -3.32 -13.82
C LEU A 75 22.34 -3.45 -13.76
N GLU A 76 22.85 -4.58 -13.28
CA GLU A 76 24.27 -4.89 -13.23
C GLU A 76 24.89 -4.91 -14.64
N LEU A 77 24.23 -5.58 -15.59
CA LEU A 77 24.65 -5.60 -16.99
C LEU A 77 24.78 -4.18 -17.57
N TYR A 78 23.79 -3.31 -17.32
CA TYR A 78 23.82 -1.94 -17.81
C TYR A 78 24.86 -1.07 -17.10
N LYS A 79 25.06 -1.24 -15.79
CA LYS A 79 26.11 -0.53 -15.06
C LYS A 79 27.50 -0.91 -15.56
N ALA A 80 27.75 -2.20 -15.78
CA ALA A 80 29.00 -2.69 -16.34
C ALA A 80 29.24 -2.09 -17.75
N ALA A 81 28.22 -2.08 -18.61
CA ALA A 81 28.30 -1.48 -19.94
C ALA A 81 28.57 0.04 -19.92
N LEU A 82 28.14 0.73 -18.86
CA LEU A 82 28.37 2.17 -18.64
C LEU A 82 29.64 2.47 -17.83
N GLY A 83 30.38 1.45 -17.37
CA GLY A 83 31.57 1.61 -16.52
C GLY A 83 31.26 2.17 -15.12
N MET A 84 30.08 1.87 -14.58
CA MET A 84 29.58 2.34 -13.28
C MET A 84 29.79 1.31 -12.14
N GLU A 85 30.87 0.54 -12.18
CA GLU A 85 31.24 -0.45 -11.13
C GLU A 85 31.90 0.18 -9.90
#